data_AF-A0A2H9NUP2-F1
#
_entry.id   AF-A0A2H9NUP2-F1
#
_cell.length_a   1.000
_cell.length_b   1.000
_cell.length_c   1.000
_cell.angle_alpha   90.00
_cell.angle_beta   90.00
_cell.angle_gamma   90.00
#
_symmetry.space_group_name_H-M   'P 1'
#
loop_
_entity.id
_entity.type
_entity.pdbx_description
1 polymer ?
#
loop_
_entity_poly.entity_id
_entity_poly.type
_entity_poly.pdbx_seq_one_letter_code
_entity_poly.pdbx_strand_id
1 'polypeptide(L)' 'MFFKGTEKRNAFEIASALDRVGGRLNAFTSKEITCYHATVLKEHFSLALDLLSDIIFNSLFKEEDIEKEKQVIV' A
#
# COMPACT_ATOMS: atom_id res chain seq x y z
N MET A 1 -9.07 2.87 1.72
CA MET A 1 -8.54 1.94 0.69
C MET A 1 -7.16 1.42 1.08
N PHE A 2 -6.61 0.44 0.35
CA PHE A 2 -5.37 -0.29 0.70
C PHE A 2 -4.12 0.58 0.95
N PHE A 3 -3.93 1.69 0.23
CA PHE A 3 -2.79 2.59 0.42
C PHE A 3 -3.08 3.79 1.34
N LYS A 4 -4.29 3.89 1.92
CA LYS A 4 -4.75 5.08 2.65
C LYS A 4 -4.57 5.00 4.16
N GLY A 5 -4.18 3.83 4.67
CA GLY A 5 -3.85 3.66 6.08
C GLY A 5 -4.32 2.31 6.63
N THR A 6 -3.54 1.83 7.59
CA THR A 6 -3.80 0.67 8.43
C THR A 6 -3.94 1.12 9.89
N GLU A 7 -4.19 0.20 10.80
CA GLU A 7 -4.12 0.48 12.24
C GLU A 7 -2.72 0.91 12.70
N LYS A 8 -1.67 0.41 12.02
CA LYS A 8 -0.27 0.66 12.39
C LYS A 8 0.34 1.87 11.70
N ARG A 9 -0.16 2.23 10.51
CA ARG A 9 0.48 3.20 9.61
C ARG A 9 -0.54 4.08 8.91
N ASN A 10 -0.25 5.38 8.82
CA ASN A 10 -1.04 6.29 7.99
C ASN A 10 -0.61 6.24 6.51
N ALA A 11 -1.38 6.90 5.63
CA ALA A 11 -1.12 6.93 4.18
C ALA A 11 0.29 7.42 3.83
N PHE A 12 0.80 8.44 4.52
CA PHE A 12 2.12 9.01 4.26
C PHE A 12 3.24 8.05 4.67
N GLU A 13 3.10 7.38 5.80
CA GLU A 13 4.04 6.35 6.25
C GLU A 13 4.07 5.17 5.28
N ILE A 14 2.92 4.73 4.77
CA ILE A 14 2.85 3.67 3.76
C ILE A 14 3.57 4.10 2.47
N ALA A 15 3.29 5.30 1.96
CA ALA A 15 3.89 5.80 0.73
C ALA A 15 5.40 5.96 0.86
N SER A 16 5.88 6.49 1.98
CA SER A 16 7.31 6.77 2.18
C SER A 16 8.13 5.59 2.71
N ALA A 17 7.50 4.51 3.17
CA ALA A 17 8.18 3.39 3.83
C ALA A 17 9.28 2.77 2.95
N LEU A 18 8.98 2.52 1.67
CA LEU A 18 9.96 1.93 0.75
C LEU A 18 10.83 2.98 0.04
N ASP A 19 10.32 4.19 -0.20
CA ASP A 19 11.09 5.26 -0.83
C ASP A 19 12.37 5.59 -0.05
N ARG A 20 12.30 5.56 1.28
CA ARG A 20 13.45 5.82 2.19
C ARG A 20 14.58 4.82 2.05
N VAL A 21 14.30 3.63 1.49
CA VAL A 21 15.27 2.56 1.29
C VAL A 21 15.50 2.27 -0.19
N GLY A 22 15.10 3.19 -1.08
CA GLY A 22 15.23 3.04 -2.53
C GLY A 22 14.33 1.94 -3.13
N GLY A 23 13.34 1.49 -2.37
CA GLY A 23 12.35 0.52 -2.81
C GLY A 23 11.18 1.16 -3.56
N ARG A 24 10.34 0.33 -4.18
CA ARG A 24 9.09 0.74 -4.81
C ARG A 24 7.94 -0.14 -4.38
N LEU A 25 6.80 0.46 -4.09
CA LEU A 25 5.54 -0.21 -3.80
C LEU A 25 4.53 0.17 -4.88
N ASN A 26 3.83 -0.80 -5.45
CA ASN A 26 2.76 -0.53 -6.42
C ASN A 26 1.70 -1.63 -6.43
N ALA A 27 0.60 -1.37 -7.13
CA ALA A 27 -0.43 -2.36 -7.39
C ALA A 27 -1.07 -2.15 -8.76
N PHE A 28 -1.63 -3.22 -9.31
CA PHE A 28 -2.49 -3.15 -10.49
C PHE A 28 -3.63 -4.16 -10.41
N THR A 29 -4.71 -3.86 -11.12
CA THR A 29 -5.89 -4.72 -11.24
C THR A 29 -6.17 -5.00 -12.71
N SER A 30 -6.39 -6.26 -13.04
CA SER A 30 -6.84 -6.76 -14.32
C SER A 30 -8.19 -7.47 -14.14
N LYS A 31 -8.74 -8.06 -15.22
CA LYS A 31 -10.03 -8.76 -15.19
C LYS A 31 -10.08 -9.89 -14.17
N GLU A 32 -8.98 -10.61 -13.98
CA GLU A 32 -8.94 -11.85 -13.18
C GLU A 32 -7.94 -11.78 -12.01
N ILE A 33 -7.12 -10.72 -11.94
CA ILE A 33 -5.99 -10.64 -11.01
C ILE A 33 -5.89 -9.24 -10.45
N THR A 34 -5.75 -9.15 -9.12
CA THR A 34 -5.24 -7.96 -8.46
C THR A 34 -3.86 -8.28 -7.88
N CYS A 35 -2.86 -7.49 -8.19
CA CYS A 35 -1.49 -7.68 -7.74
C CYS A 35 -1.04 -6.49 -6.90
N TYR A 36 -0.59 -6.75 -5.68
CA TYR A 36 0.16 -5.80 -4.85
C TYR A 36 1.59 -6.30 -4.77
N HIS A 37 2.56 -5.45 -5.10
CA HIS A 37 3.96 -5.87 -5.17
C HIS A 37 4.91 -4.78 -4.70
N ALA A 38 6.07 -5.22 -4.22
CA ALA A 38 7.17 -4.37 -3.81
C ALA A 38 8.48 -4.83 -4.46
N THR A 39 9.34 -3.87 -4.81
CA THR A 39 10.70 -4.13 -5.27
C THR A 39 11.66 -3.45 -4.31
N VAL A 40 12.55 -4.21 -3.69
CA VAL A 40 13.50 -3.72 -2.68
C VAL A 40 14.84 -4.44 -2.80
N LEU A 41 15.88 -3.85 -2.21
CA LEU A 41 17.13 -4.56 -1.96
C LEU A 41 16.91 -5.69 -0.94
N LYS A 42 17.72 -6.74 -1.05
CA LYS A 42 17.62 -7.96 -0.21
C LYS A 42 17.56 -7.66 1.29
N GLU A 43 18.38 -6.71 1.75
CA GLU A 43 18.45 -6.31 3.16
C GLU A 43 17.14 -5.70 3.71
N HIS A 44 16.24 -5.24 2.83
CA HIS A 44 14.96 -4.65 3.20
C HIS A 44 13.77 -5.58 2.93
N PHE A 45 14.01 -6.86 2.65
CA PHE A 45 12.95 -7.84 2.41
C PHE A 45 11.92 -7.89 3.54
N SER A 46 12.36 -7.94 4.80
CA SER A 46 11.46 -7.98 5.96
C SER A 46 10.58 -6.74 6.07
N LEU A 47 11.11 -5.56 5.72
CA LEU A 47 10.34 -4.32 5.69
C LEU A 47 9.25 -4.36 4.62
N ALA A 48 9.58 -4.82 3.41
CA ALA A 48 8.62 -4.94 2.32
C ALA A 48 7.52 -5.97 2.61
N LEU A 49 7.89 -7.12 3.19
CA LEU A 49 6.94 -8.17 3.55
C LEU A 49 5.99 -7.70 4.65
N ASP A 50 6.51 -7.04 5.69
CA ASP A 50 5.67 -6.48 6.75
C ASP A 50 4.72 -5.41 6.22
N LEU A 51 5.22 -4.50 5.37
CA LEU A 51 4.38 -3.46 4.76
C LEU A 51 3.28 -4.05 3.88
N LEU A 52 3.61 -5.00 3.00
CA LEU A 52 2.61 -5.66 2.14
C LEU A 52 1.57 -6.42 2.96
N SER A 53 2.00 -7.11 4.02
CA SER A 53 1.09 -7.84 4.91
C SER A 53 0.17 -6.88 5.65
N ASP A 54 0.70 -5.78 6.15
CA ASP A 54 -0.07 -4.79 6.89
C ASP A 54 -1.13 -4.12 6.00
N ILE A 55 -0.76 -3.68 4.78
CA ILE A 55 -1.75 -3.06 3.88
C ILE A 55 -2.82 -4.06 3.45
N ILE A 56 -2.47 -5.33 3.19
CA ILE A 56 -3.44 -6.33 2.70
C ILE A 56 -4.42 -6.72 3.81
N PHE A 57 -3.96 -6.95 5.04
CA PHE A 57 -4.78 -7.52 6.10
C PHE A 57 -5.40 -6.50 7.05
N ASN A 58 -4.80 -5.31 7.22
CA ASN A 58 -5.18 -4.36 8.28
C ASN A 58 -5.59 -2.98 7.75
N SER A 59 -5.95 -2.86 6.47
CA SER A 59 -6.41 -1.59 5.90
C SER A 59 -7.75 -1.15 6.48
N LEU A 60 -7.87 0.13 6.84
CA LEU A 60 -9.02 0.65 7.59
C LEU A 60 -10.23 1.05 6.74
N PHE A 61 -10.05 1.28 5.44
CA PHE A 61 -11.13 1.69 4.51
C PHE A 61 -12.05 2.80 5.06
N LYS A 62 -11.46 3.86 5.62
CA LYS A 62 -12.22 5.01 6.15
C LYS A 62 -13.12 5.61 5.07
N GLU A 63 -14.34 5.96 5.45
CA GLU A 63 -15.36 6.51 4.54
C GLU A 63 -14.86 7.75 3.79
N GLU A 64 -14.19 8.66 4.51
CA GLU A 64 -13.60 9.87 3.93
C GLU A 64 -12.58 9.59 2.80
N ASP A 65 -11.83 8.49 2.90
CA ASP A 65 -10.85 8.11 1.89
C ASP A 65 -11.51 7.44 0.69
N ILE A 66 -12.61 6.72 0.92
CA ILE A 66 -13.42 6.12 -0.15
C ILE A 66 -14.07 7.23 -0.98
N GLU A 67 -14.69 8.21 -0.33
CA GLU A 67 -15.33 9.33 -1.03
C GLU A 67 -14.32 10.15 -1.84
N LYS A 68 -13.11 10.36 -1.31
CA LYS A 68 -12.03 11.00 -2.06
C LYS A 68 -11.60 10.17 -3.27
N GLU A 69 -11.44 8.85 -3.13
CA GLU A 69 -10.95 8.05 -4.26
C GLU A 69 -11.99 7.91 -5.39
N LYS A 70 -13.29 7.90 -5.07
CA LYS A 70 -14.35 7.93 -6.08
C LYS A 70 -14.27 9.16 -7.01
N GLN A 71 -13.63 10.25 -6.58
CA GLN A 71 -13.40 11.42 -7.43
C GLN A 71 -12.17 11.26 -8.34
N VAL A 72 -11.26 10.34 -8.02
CA VAL A 72 -10.02 10.09 -8.76
C VAL A 72 -10.22 8.99 -9.81
N ILE A 73 -11.04 8.00 -9.52
CA ILE A 73 -11.35 6.86 -10.41
C ILE A 73 -12.64 7.19 -11.19
N VAL A 74 -12.54 7.30 -12.52
CA VAL A 74 -13.65 7.60 -13.46
C VAL A 74 -14.08 6.36 -14.23
#